data_AF-A0A950AK60-F1
#
_entry.id   AF-A0A950AK60-F1
#
_cell.length_a   1.000
_cell.length_b   1.000
_cell.length_c   1.000
_cell.angle_alpha   90.00
_cell.angle_beta   90.00
_cell.angle_gamma   90.00
#
_symmetry.space_group_name_H-M   'P 1'
#
loop_
_entity.id
_entity.type
_entity.pdbx_description
1 polymer ?
#
loop_
_entity_poly.entity_id
_entity_poly.type
_entity_poly.pdbx_seq_one_letter_code
_entity_poly.pdbx_strand_id
1 'polypeptide(L)'
;MATRRWSLIGLALSSSLATWMGLDAFAQGQSRAGRKFALLAGVRQYKTPALRALNYPDRDVEELAKVLLEAGFSGDDIRVLTQERAARELRSMPSSDNIRTELARMLKLVKLRDNPADTVLVALAGHGIMDPKSEASYFCPADTGAKDLAPDDPALIDLGQLYD
;
A
#
# COMPACT_ATOMS: atom_id res chain seq x y z
N MET A 1 -45.97 49.30 67.78
CA MET A 1 -46.15 47.83 67.62
C MET A 1 -44.97 47.25 66.85
N ALA A 2 -44.65 45.99 67.11
CA ALA A 2 -43.67 45.10 66.47
C ALA A 2 -42.20 45.16 66.96
N THR A 3 -41.92 44.26 67.90
CA THR A 3 -40.63 43.76 68.40
C THR A 3 -40.17 42.56 67.56
N ARG A 4 -38.89 42.46 67.17
CA ARG A 4 -37.79 41.65 67.77
C ARG A 4 -37.28 40.55 66.83
N ARG A 5 -35.95 40.57 66.66
CA ARG A 5 -35.09 39.57 66.02
C ARG A 5 -34.99 38.31 66.88
N TRP A 6 -34.77 37.15 66.24
CA TRP A 6 -33.86 36.10 66.72
C TRP A 6 -33.33 35.28 65.54
N SER A 7 -32.01 35.12 65.52
CA SER A 7 -31.28 34.24 64.63
C SER A 7 -31.14 32.86 65.30
N LEU A 8 -31.33 31.78 64.54
CA LEU A 8 -30.74 30.48 64.88
C LEU A 8 -30.17 29.83 63.61
N ILE A 9 -28.95 29.36 63.80
CA ILE A 9 -28.09 28.64 62.86
C ILE A 9 -28.65 27.22 62.69
N GLY A 10 -28.82 26.79 61.44
CA GLY A 10 -29.13 25.41 61.09
C GLY A 10 -28.15 24.92 60.03
N LEU A 11 -27.16 24.12 60.45
CA LEU A 11 -26.25 23.40 59.58
C LEU A 11 -27.03 22.28 58.90
N ALA A 12 -27.08 22.25 57.56
CA ALA A 12 -27.53 21.08 56.81
C ALA A 12 -26.48 20.73 55.75
N LEU A 13 -25.77 19.63 55.98
CA LEU A 13 -25.00 18.92 54.96
C LEU A 13 -25.98 18.47 53.86
N SER A 14 -25.81 18.97 52.63
CA SER A 14 -26.38 18.31 51.45
C SER A 14 -25.25 17.87 50.52
N SER A 15 -24.90 16.61 50.67
CA SER A 15 -24.19 15.77 49.71
C SER A 15 -24.88 15.77 48.35
N SER A 16 -24.34 16.51 47.37
CA SER A 16 -24.64 16.28 45.93
C SER A 16 -23.61 17.00 45.06
N LEU A 17 -22.38 16.47 44.96
CA LEU A 17 -21.61 16.71 43.74
C LEU A 17 -22.05 15.65 42.74
N ALA A 18 -22.94 16.10 41.86
CA ALA A 18 -23.52 15.34 40.78
C ALA A 18 -22.43 14.58 40.01
N THR A 19 -22.75 13.33 39.72
CA THR A 19 -22.04 12.39 38.88
C THR A 19 -21.90 12.98 37.47
N TRP A 20 -20.82 13.73 37.23
CA TRP A 20 -20.48 14.17 35.87
C TRP A 20 -19.94 12.96 35.09
N MET A 21 -20.85 12.41 34.28
CA MET A 21 -20.58 11.90 32.93
C MET A 21 -19.54 10.79 32.81
N GLY A 22 -19.91 9.59 33.25
CA GLY A 22 -19.33 8.33 32.74
C GLY A 22 -19.80 8.03 31.32
N LEU A 23 -19.41 8.83 30.33
CA LEU A 23 -19.75 8.65 28.91
C LEU A 23 -18.53 8.51 27.99
N ASP A 24 -17.36 8.17 28.52
CA ASP A 24 -16.15 7.92 27.70
C ASP A 24 -15.97 6.44 27.28
N ALA A 25 -16.98 5.59 27.44
CA ALA A 25 -16.80 4.12 27.38
C ALA A 25 -17.40 3.39 26.17
N PHE A 26 -17.80 4.08 25.09
CA PHE A 26 -18.34 3.40 23.89
C PHE A 26 -17.80 3.91 22.54
N ALA A 27 -16.60 4.48 22.53
CA ALA A 27 -15.86 4.76 21.30
C ALA A 27 -14.61 3.87 21.15
N GLN A 28 -14.60 2.68 21.77
CA GLN A 28 -13.56 1.69 21.49
C GLN A 28 -13.77 1.12 20.08
N GLY A 29 -12.98 1.69 19.16
CA GLY A 29 -12.71 1.31 17.79
C GLY A 29 -13.41 0.08 17.24
N GLN A 30 -14.42 0.30 16.40
CA GLN A 30 -14.59 -0.58 15.25
C GLN A 30 -13.27 -0.51 14.47
N SER A 31 -12.46 -1.58 14.55
CA SER A 31 -11.32 -1.79 13.68
C SER A 31 -11.80 -1.56 12.24
N ARG A 32 -11.38 -0.44 11.64
CA ARG A 32 -11.74 -0.13 10.26
C ARG A 32 -11.09 -1.21 9.40
N ALA A 33 -11.89 -2.01 8.69
CA ALA A 33 -11.37 -3.01 7.77
C ALA A 33 -10.29 -2.39 6.86
N GLY A 34 -9.15 -3.08 6.76
CA GLY A 34 -8.04 -2.67 5.92
C GLY A 34 -8.42 -2.66 4.44
N ARG A 35 -7.92 -1.67 3.69
CA ARG A 35 -8.03 -1.67 2.22
C ARG A 35 -6.85 -2.42 1.65
N LYS A 36 -7.11 -3.16 0.58
CA LYS A 36 -6.12 -4.00 -0.09
C LYS A 36 -5.80 -3.40 -1.46
N PHE A 37 -4.53 -3.09 -1.69
CA PHE A 37 -3.98 -2.59 -2.95
C PHE A 37 -3.08 -3.64 -3.56
N ALA A 38 -3.04 -3.74 -4.89
CA ALA A 38 -2.17 -4.68 -5.58
C ALA A 38 -1.47 -4.02 -6.77
N LEU A 39 -0.14 -4.09 -6.82
CA LEU A 39 0.66 -3.75 -7.98
C LEU A 39 1.22 -5.05 -8.59
N LEU A 40 0.80 -5.36 -9.81
CA LEU A 40 1.21 -6.57 -10.53
C LEU A 40 1.94 -6.18 -11.80
N ALA A 41 3.20 -6.58 -11.95
CA ALA A 41 4.01 -6.28 -13.12
C ALA A 41 4.51 -7.57 -13.77
N GLY A 42 4.05 -7.81 -15.01
CA GLY A 42 4.52 -8.92 -15.86
C GLY A 42 5.38 -8.36 -16.98
N VAL A 43 6.62 -8.83 -17.13
CA VAL A 43 7.56 -8.35 -18.15
C VAL A 43 7.91 -9.49 -19.11
N ARG A 44 7.37 -9.41 -20.33
CA ARG A 44 7.57 -10.41 -21.38
C ARG A 44 8.80 -10.15 -22.26
N GLN A 45 9.04 -8.89 -22.62
CA GLN A 45 10.08 -8.45 -23.56
C GLN A 45 10.92 -7.31 -22.98
N TYR A 46 12.19 -7.26 -23.38
CA TYR A 46 13.21 -6.35 -22.85
C TYR A 46 13.89 -5.58 -23.99
N LYS A 47 14.42 -4.40 -23.68
CA LYS A 47 15.21 -3.60 -24.64
C LYS A 47 16.59 -4.21 -24.93
N THR A 48 17.17 -4.90 -23.96
CA THR A 48 18.47 -5.54 -24.08
C THR A 48 18.36 -6.97 -24.63
N PRO A 49 19.23 -7.39 -25.56
CA PRO A 49 19.29 -8.78 -26.02
C PRO A 49 19.86 -9.74 -24.96
N ALA A 50 20.48 -9.23 -23.89
CA ALA A 50 20.99 -10.04 -22.79
C ALA A 50 19.88 -10.78 -22.03
N LEU A 51 18.64 -10.28 -22.11
CA LEU A 51 17.46 -10.87 -21.50
C LEU A 51 16.58 -11.49 -22.58
N ARG A 52 16.49 -12.82 -22.60
CA ARG A 52 15.57 -13.53 -23.50
C ARG A 52 14.12 -13.16 -23.19
N ALA A 53 13.28 -13.15 -24.22
CA ALA A 53 11.84 -13.05 -24.03
C ALA A 53 11.30 -14.23 -23.22
N LEU A 54 10.26 -13.95 -22.44
CA LEU A 54 9.52 -14.93 -21.64
C LEU A 54 8.13 -15.15 -22.27
N ASN A 55 7.46 -16.26 -21.94
CA ASN A 55 6.20 -16.63 -22.61
C ASN A 55 4.95 -16.26 -21.82
N TYR A 56 5.05 -16.19 -20.49
CA TYR A 56 3.90 -16.17 -19.58
C TYR A 56 3.80 -15.02 -18.58
N PRO A 57 4.79 -14.11 -18.37
CA PRO A 57 4.67 -13.06 -17.36
C PRO A 57 3.41 -12.21 -17.46
N ASP A 58 2.98 -11.84 -18.68
CA ASP A 58 1.73 -11.10 -18.89
C ASP A 58 0.53 -11.90 -18.36
N ARG A 59 0.45 -13.20 -18.69
CA ARG A 59 -0.65 -14.08 -18.24
C ARG A 59 -0.60 -14.34 -16.73
N ASP A 60 0.58 -14.51 -16.16
CA ASP A 60 0.75 -14.81 -14.73
C ASP A 60 0.11 -13.71 -13.86
N VAL A 61 0.35 -12.44 -14.20
CA VAL A 61 -0.21 -11.32 -13.43
C VAL A 61 -1.68 -11.03 -13.75
N GLU A 62 -2.15 -11.35 -14.95
CA GLU A 62 -3.57 -11.24 -15.31
C GLU A 62 -4.43 -12.27 -14.58
N GLU A 63 -3.98 -13.52 -14.50
CA GLU A 63 -4.69 -14.55 -13.72
C GLU A 63 -4.62 -14.24 -12.22
N LEU A 64 -3.47 -13.76 -11.72
CA LEU A 64 -3.38 -13.30 -10.33
C LEU A 64 -4.37 -12.17 -10.03
N ALA A 65 -4.55 -11.20 -10.94
CA ALA A 65 -5.52 -10.12 -10.76
C ALA A 65 -6.94 -10.66 -10.54
N LYS A 66 -7.35 -11.70 -11.29
CA LYS A 66 -8.66 -12.34 -11.12
C LYS A 66 -8.80 -13.02 -9.75
N VAL A 67 -7.77 -13.75 -9.33
CA VAL A 67 -7.74 -14.37 -7.99
C VAL A 67 -7.84 -13.31 -6.89
N LEU A 68 -7.17 -12.16 -7.04
CA LEU A 68 -7.24 -11.08 -6.06
C LEU A 68 -8.61 -10.41 -6.00
N LEU A 69 -9.29 -10.24 -7.14
CA LEU A 69 -10.69 -9.78 -7.19
C LEU A 69 -11.60 -10.72 -6.39
N GLU A 70 -11.49 -12.02 -6.62
CA GLU A 70 -12.25 -13.04 -5.88
C GLU A 70 -11.90 -13.05 -4.37
N ALA A 71 -10.66 -12.72 -4.02
CA ALA A 71 -10.19 -12.58 -2.64
C ALA A 71 -10.59 -11.23 -1.97
N GLY A 72 -11.41 -10.42 -2.63
CA GLY A 72 -11.98 -9.19 -2.09
C GLY A 72 -11.08 -7.96 -2.21
N PHE A 73 -10.12 -7.94 -3.14
CA PHE A 73 -9.50 -6.69 -3.56
C PHE A 73 -10.48 -5.92 -4.45
N SER A 74 -10.51 -4.59 -4.33
CA SER A 74 -11.26 -3.76 -5.27
C SER A 74 -10.55 -3.73 -6.62
N GLY A 75 -11.28 -3.80 -7.73
CA GLY A 75 -10.70 -3.70 -9.07
C GLY A 75 -9.98 -2.37 -9.32
N ASP A 76 -10.46 -1.28 -8.72
CA ASP A 76 -9.81 0.04 -8.79
C ASP A 76 -8.48 0.10 -8.03
N ASP A 77 -8.26 -0.86 -7.12
CA ASP A 77 -7.06 -0.96 -6.29
C ASP A 77 -6.06 -2.01 -6.82
N ILE A 78 -6.38 -2.69 -7.93
CA ILE A 78 -5.47 -3.60 -8.62
C ILE A 78 -4.91 -2.91 -9.86
N ARG A 79 -3.62 -2.63 -9.85
CA ARG A 79 -2.89 -2.10 -11.01
C ARG A 79 -2.06 -3.20 -11.65
N VAL A 80 -2.40 -3.53 -12.89
CA VAL A 80 -1.66 -4.50 -13.71
C VAL A 80 -0.85 -3.75 -14.78
N LEU A 81 0.45 -4.02 -14.82
CA LEU A 81 1.40 -3.49 -15.79
C LEU A 81 1.95 -4.65 -16.63
N THR A 82 1.64 -4.67 -17.92
CA THR A 82 2.07 -5.71 -18.88
C THR A 82 2.25 -5.10 -20.26
N GLN A 83 3.12 -5.68 -21.09
CA GLN A 83 3.25 -5.23 -22.48
C GLN A 83 1.94 -5.40 -23.27
N GLU A 84 1.13 -6.42 -22.94
CA GLU A 84 -0.18 -6.63 -23.57
C GLU A 84 -1.17 -5.49 -23.25
N ARG A 85 -1.27 -5.06 -21.98
CA ARG A 85 -2.10 -3.88 -21.62
C ARG A 85 -1.53 -2.59 -22.20
N ALA A 86 -0.20 -2.47 -22.27
CA ALA A 86 0.50 -1.32 -22.83
C ALA A 86 0.15 -1.05 -24.31
N ALA A 87 -0.24 -2.09 -25.05
CA ALA A 87 -0.71 -1.93 -26.43
C ALA A 87 -1.98 -1.07 -26.55
N ARG A 88 -2.76 -0.92 -25.47
CA ARG A 88 -3.96 -0.08 -25.42
C ARG A 88 -3.78 1.13 -24.52
N GLU A 89 -2.98 1.01 -23.48
CA GLU A 89 -2.80 2.03 -22.46
C GLU A 89 -1.31 2.13 -22.05
N LEU A 90 -0.60 3.14 -22.55
CA LEU A 90 0.85 3.27 -22.33
C LEU A 90 1.28 3.30 -20.85
N ARG A 91 0.45 3.86 -19.95
CA ARG A 91 0.70 3.84 -18.50
C ARG A 91 0.70 2.43 -17.89
N SER A 92 0.28 1.43 -18.65
CA SER A 92 0.31 0.01 -18.28
C SER A 92 1.59 -0.69 -18.74
N MET A 93 2.54 0.02 -19.36
CA MET A 93 3.86 -0.53 -19.65
C MET A 93 4.60 -0.87 -18.33
N PRO A 94 5.18 -2.07 -18.18
CA PRO A 94 5.93 -2.45 -16.98
C PRO A 94 7.36 -1.92 -17.04
N SER A 95 7.50 -0.61 -17.23
CA SER A 95 8.77 0.13 -17.16
C SER A 95 9.09 0.51 -15.71
N SER A 96 10.36 0.78 -15.42
CA SER A 96 10.83 1.20 -14.10
C SER A 96 10.03 2.39 -13.55
N ASP A 97 9.83 3.42 -14.37
CA ASP A 97 9.10 4.64 -13.99
C ASP A 97 7.63 4.37 -13.60
N ASN A 98 6.89 3.64 -14.44
CA ASN A 98 5.51 3.26 -14.15
C ASN A 98 5.38 2.40 -12.88
N ILE A 99 6.28 1.42 -12.68
CA ILE A 99 6.26 0.57 -11.49
C ILE A 99 6.49 1.42 -10.23
N ARG A 100 7.53 2.26 -10.22
CA ARG A 100 7.87 3.14 -9.10
C ARG A 100 6.76 4.15 -8.83
N THR A 101 6.19 4.74 -9.87
CA THR A 101 5.08 5.70 -9.76
C THR A 101 3.84 5.08 -9.15
N GLU A 102 3.42 3.90 -9.61
CA GLU A 102 2.22 3.24 -9.08
C GLU A 102 2.43 2.74 -7.64
N LEU A 103 3.63 2.23 -7.32
CA LEU A 103 3.97 1.86 -5.94
C LEU A 103 3.93 3.08 -5.02
N ALA A 104 4.59 4.18 -5.40
CA ALA A 104 4.61 5.41 -4.61
C ALA A 104 3.19 5.97 -4.40
N ARG A 105 2.33 5.91 -5.43
CA ARG A 105 0.92 6.30 -5.34
C ARG A 105 0.17 5.44 -4.32
N MET A 106 0.30 4.12 -4.36
CA MET A 106 -0.35 3.20 -3.42
C MET A 106 0.13 3.42 -1.98
N LEU A 107 1.45 3.53 -1.78
CA LEU A 107 2.02 3.80 -0.46
C LEU A 107 1.56 5.15 0.10
N LYS A 108 1.44 6.18 -0.75
CA LYS A 108 0.85 7.47 -0.35
C LYS A 108 -0.60 7.32 0.09
N LEU A 109 -1.41 6.53 -0.62
CA LEU A 109 -2.81 6.28 -0.25
C LEU A 109 -2.94 5.53 1.09
N VAL A 110 -2.09 4.54 1.33
CA VAL A 110 -2.03 3.84 2.63
C VAL A 110 -1.65 4.82 3.74
N LYS A 111 -0.59 5.61 3.55
CA LYS A 111 -0.17 6.64 4.52
C LYS A 111 -1.27 7.66 4.82
N LEU A 112 -1.99 8.13 3.79
CA LEU A 112 -3.10 9.08 3.96
C LEU A 112 -4.31 8.48 4.69
N ARG A 113 -4.50 7.16 4.58
CA ARG A 113 -5.60 6.48 5.28
C ARG A 113 -5.29 6.17 6.73
N ASP A 114 -4.01 6.14 7.09
CA ASP A 114 -3.52 5.96 8.47
C ASP A 114 -4.20 4.77 9.17
N ASN A 115 -4.34 3.66 8.44
CA ASN A 115 -4.95 2.44 8.94
C ASN A 115 -3.93 1.29 8.88
N PRO A 116 -3.44 0.79 10.03
CA PRO A 116 -2.43 -0.27 10.06
C PRO A 116 -2.92 -1.61 9.51
N ALA A 117 -4.23 -1.79 9.31
CA ALA A 117 -4.78 -2.98 8.68
C ALA A 117 -4.67 -2.96 7.14
N ASP A 118 -4.24 -1.85 6.54
CA ASP A 118 -4.09 -1.73 5.09
C ASP A 118 -2.98 -2.64 4.56
N THR A 119 -3.14 -3.10 3.33
CA THR A 119 -2.18 -4.01 2.68
C THR A 119 -1.86 -3.53 1.28
N VAL A 120 -0.57 -3.53 0.93
CA VAL A 120 -0.11 -3.43 -0.45
C VAL A 120 0.55 -4.75 -0.82
N LEU A 121 0.00 -5.42 -1.82
CA LEU A 121 0.60 -6.60 -2.44
C LEU A 121 1.38 -6.16 -3.67
N VAL A 122 2.62 -6.61 -3.79
CA VAL A 122 3.44 -6.40 -5.00
C VAL A 122 3.77 -7.76 -5.58
N ALA A 123 3.44 -7.99 -6.85
CA ALA A 123 3.80 -9.21 -7.58
C ALA A 123 4.58 -8.85 -8.84
N LEU A 124 5.76 -9.45 -8.99
CA LEU A 124 6.68 -9.19 -10.09
C LEU A 124 6.94 -10.52 -10.82
N ALA A 125 6.60 -10.56 -12.10
CA ALA A 125 6.84 -11.71 -12.98
C ALA A 125 7.77 -11.27 -14.12
N GLY A 126 8.96 -11.87 -14.22
CA GLY A 126 9.98 -11.49 -15.18
C GLY A 126 11.37 -11.96 -14.76
N HIS A 127 12.40 -11.49 -15.45
CA HIS A 127 13.79 -11.70 -15.04
C HIS A 127 14.12 -10.93 -13.76
N GLY A 128 14.94 -11.58 -12.94
CA GLY A 128 15.71 -10.93 -11.89
C GLY A 128 17.20 -11.16 -12.13
N ILE A 129 18.01 -10.25 -11.60
CA ILE A 129 19.47 -10.40 -11.56
C ILE A 129 19.94 -10.22 -10.13
N MET A 130 21.13 -10.73 -9.84
CA MET A 130 21.78 -10.59 -8.55
C MET A 130 23.14 -9.95 -8.78
N ASP A 131 23.45 -8.91 -8.03
CA ASP A 131 24.82 -8.41 -7.94
C ASP A 131 25.61 -9.30 -6.99
N PRO A 132 26.60 -10.08 -7.45
CA PRO A 132 27.36 -10.96 -6.57
C PRO A 132 28.26 -10.20 -5.59
N LYS A 133 28.50 -8.89 -5.79
CA LYS A 133 29.35 -8.09 -4.89
C LYS A 133 28.58 -7.56 -3.68
N SER A 134 27.39 -7.05 -3.91
CA SER A 134 26.52 -6.53 -2.85
C SER A 134 25.51 -7.56 -2.33
N GLU A 135 25.39 -8.71 -3.02
CA GLU A 135 24.33 -9.71 -2.81
C GLU A 135 22.91 -9.16 -3.01
N ALA A 136 22.79 -7.94 -3.57
CA ALA A 136 21.51 -7.32 -3.86
C ALA A 136 20.81 -8.02 -5.02
N SER A 137 19.50 -8.18 -4.89
CA SER A 137 18.65 -8.77 -5.92
C SER A 137 17.79 -7.70 -6.58
N TYR A 138 17.76 -7.69 -7.90
CA TYR A 138 17.05 -6.70 -8.70
C TYR A 138 16.02 -7.37 -9.58
N PHE A 139 14.86 -6.75 -9.71
CA PHE A 139 13.91 -7.03 -10.78
C PHE A 139 14.28 -6.24 -12.03
N CYS A 140 14.08 -6.85 -13.21
CA CYS A 140 14.30 -6.20 -14.51
C CYS A 140 12.97 -5.74 -15.13
N PRO A 141 12.71 -4.42 -15.21
CA PRO A 141 11.58 -3.89 -15.97
C PRO A 141 11.77 -3.99 -17.48
N ALA A 142 10.72 -3.67 -18.26
CA ALA A 142 10.77 -3.77 -19.73
C ALA A 142 11.81 -2.84 -20.37
N ASP A 143 12.16 -1.74 -19.71
CA ASP A 143 13.14 -0.76 -20.15
C ASP A 143 14.57 -1.03 -19.68
N THR A 144 14.85 -2.16 -19.01
CA THR A 144 16.22 -2.61 -18.74
C THR A 144 17.01 -2.69 -20.04
N GLY A 145 18.11 -1.93 -20.09
CA GLY A 145 18.82 -1.61 -21.32
C GLY A 145 20.31 -1.92 -21.27
N ALA A 146 20.90 -2.07 -20.08
CA ALA A 146 22.31 -2.41 -19.94
C ALA A 146 22.62 -3.74 -20.65
N LYS A 147 23.66 -3.72 -21.49
CA LYS A 147 24.12 -4.92 -22.21
C LYS A 147 24.69 -5.95 -21.24
N ASP A 148 25.37 -5.48 -20.20
CA ASP A 148 26.04 -6.34 -19.22
C ASP A 148 25.21 -6.55 -17.95
N LEU A 149 23.95 -6.07 -17.95
CA LEU A 149 23.05 -6.12 -16.79
C LEU A 149 23.71 -5.60 -15.52
N ALA A 150 24.51 -4.54 -15.69
CA ALA A 150 25.25 -3.95 -14.60
C ALA A 150 24.27 -3.38 -13.55
N PRO A 151 24.55 -3.57 -12.24
CA PRO A 151 23.65 -3.13 -11.16
C PRO A 151 23.38 -1.62 -11.11
N ASP A 152 24.17 -0.82 -11.84
CA ASP A 152 24.02 0.63 -11.98
C ASP A 152 23.03 1.03 -13.10
N ASP A 153 22.40 0.08 -13.81
CA ASP A 153 21.31 0.38 -14.74
C ASP A 153 20.14 1.02 -13.97
N PRO A 154 19.80 2.29 -14.23
CA PRO A 154 18.78 3.02 -13.48
C PRO A 154 17.37 2.43 -13.66
N ALA A 155 17.16 1.57 -14.66
CA ALA A 155 15.90 0.88 -14.84
C ALA A 155 15.69 -0.23 -13.79
N LEU A 156 16.76 -0.82 -13.24
CA LEU A 156 16.64 -1.92 -12.29
C LEU A 156 15.88 -1.50 -11.03
N ILE A 157 15.09 -2.41 -10.49
CA ILE A 157 14.37 -2.22 -9.23
C ILE A 157 15.02 -3.12 -8.19
N ASP A 158 15.71 -2.49 -7.24
CA ASP A 158 16.23 -3.17 -6.06
C ASP A 158 15.06 -3.72 -5.23
N LEU A 159 15.04 -5.04 -5.05
CA LEU A 159 14.00 -5.71 -4.28
C LEU A 159 14.08 -5.37 -2.78
N GLY A 160 15.26 -4.99 -2.29
CA GLY A 160 15.48 -4.49 -0.93
C GLY A 160 14.59 -3.30 -0.61
N GLN A 161 14.57 -2.34 -1.54
CA GLN A 161 13.81 -1.09 -1.40
C GLN A 161 12.29 -1.28 -1.42
N LEU A 162 11.78 -2.47 -1.74
CA LEU A 162 10.34 -2.73 -1.75
C LEU A 162 9.78 -3.04 -0.36
N TYR A 163 10.61 -3.46 0.59
CA TYR A 163 10.19 -3.86 1.93
C TYR A 163 10.81 -3.02 3.06
N ASP A 164 11.74 -2.11 2.76
CA ASP A 164 12.30 -1.13 3.71
C ASP A 164 11.37 0.07 3.93
#